data_AF-A0A1H3ES11-F1
#
_entry.id   AF-A0A1H3ES11-F1
#
_cell.length_a   1.000
_cell.length_b   1.000
_cell.length_c   1.000
_cell.angle_alpha   90.00
_cell.angle_beta   90.00
_cell.angle_gamma   90.00
#
_symmetry.space_group_name_H-M   'P 1'
#
loop_
_entity.id
_entity.type
_entity.pdbx_description
1 polymer ?
#
loop_
_entity_poly.entity_id
_entity_poly.type
_entity_poly.pdbx_seq_one_letter_code
_entity_poly.pdbx_strand_id
1 'polypeptide(L)'
;MSKGKTGLIVLTVLAAMFFLFVALLYGSSTKRQGAIDRRDALDDKLEVVLDTDITIYWIGEPPAELNVLSPVIQIVSSESANEETLPVKGPAFHTIEYNEDGQIVSEDIPKDYPRYMIIVISGTPNLSDRGKEALLDAISQNGVPVLAIGDAASETLCDVLCYTRVHKGEGSSLYYCLGAGYKENPISEGAVKSGGMELAEAIPDLISTAMTDYKPQE
;
A
#
# COMPACT_ATOMS: atom_id res chain seq x y z
N MET A 1 -36.21 35.91 -48.83
CA MET A 1 -36.00 34.52 -48.35
C MET A 1 -37.37 33.86 -48.19
N SER A 2 -37.60 32.66 -48.72
CA SER A 2 -38.90 31.98 -48.59
C SER A 2 -39.03 31.33 -47.20
N LYS A 3 -40.21 31.46 -46.58
CA LYS A 3 -40.52 30.97 -45.23
C LYS A 3 -40.19 29.48 -45.03
N GLY A 4 -40.21 28.67 -46.10
CA GLY A 4 -39.83 27.25 -46.07
C GLY A 4 -38.33 27.00 -45.84
N LYS A 5 -37.44 27.87 -46.33
CA LYS A 5 -36.00 27.74 -46.08
C LYS A 5 -35.65 28.09 -44.64
N THR A 6 -36.31 29.09 -44.07
CA THR A 6 -36.13 29.48 -42.66
C THR A 6 -36.65 28.39 -41.71
N GLY A 7 -37.82 27.79 -42.01
CA GLY A 7 -38.36 26.67 -41.22
C GLY A 7 -37.49 25.43 -41.23
N LEU A 8 -36.90 25.08 -42.40
CA LEU A 8 -35.96 23.97 -42.50
C LEU A 8 -34.72 24.20 -41.63
N ILE A 9 -34.11 25.39 -41.70
CA ILE A 9 -32.90 25.74 -40.94
C ILE A 9 -33.15 25.65 -39.43
N VAL A 10 -34.28 26.17 -38.94
CA VAL A 10 -34.63 26.10 -37.52
C VAL A 10 -34.82 24.66 -37.06
N LEU A 11 -35.44 23.81 -37.87
CA LEU A 11 -35.64 22.40 -37.57
C LEU A 11 -34.31 21.64 -37.45
N THR A 12 -33.36 21.88 -38.36
CA THR A 12 -32.04 21.23 -38.32
C THR A 12 -31.23 21.66 -37.11
N VAL A 13 -31.29 22.93 -36.72
CA VAL A 13 -30.60 23.43 -35.52
C VAL A 13 -31.19 22.81 -34.25
N LEU A 14 -32.52 22.74 -34.14
CA LEU A 14 -33.18 22.08 -33.00
C LEU A 14 -32.84 20.59 -32.92
N ALA A 15 -32.83 19.89 -34.06
CA ALA A 15 -32.43 18.48 -34.11
C ALA A 15 -30.96 18.30 -33.67
N ALA A 16 -30.04 19.14 -34.14
CA ALA A 16 -28.64 19.09 -33.75
C ALA A 16 -28.44 19.34 -32.25
N MET A 17 -29.17 20.30 -31.67
CA MET A 17 -29.14 20.55 -30.22
C MET A 17 -29.71 19.37 -29.42
N PHE A 18 -30.77 18.73 -29.91
CA PHE A 18 -31.34 17.54 -29.27
C PHE A 18 -30.34 16.36 -29.28
N PHE A 19 -29.69 16.08 -30.41
CA PHE A 19 -28.67 15.03 -30.48
C PHE A 19 -27.45 15.33 -29.60
N LEU A 20 -27.02 16.60 -29.53
CA LEU A 20 -25.94 17.02 -28.64
C LEU A 20 -26.31 16.77 -27.16
N PHE A 21 -27.55 17.10 -26.79
CA PHE A 21 -28.05 16.89 -25.43
C PHE A 21 -28.14 15.40 -25.07
N VAL A 22 -28.63 14.56 -25.98
CA VAL A 22 -28.68 13.09 -25.80
C VAL A 22 -27.26 12.52 -25.67
N ALA A 23 -26.30 12.96 -26.47
CA ALA A 23 -24.92 12.51 -26.39
C ALA A 23 -24.26 12.87 -25.03
N LEU A 24 -24.54 14.06 -24.50
CA LEU A 24 -24.07 14.49 -23.17
C LEU A 24 -24.69 13.66 -22.04
N LEU A 25 -26.00 13.38 -22.10
CA LEU A 25 -26.69 12.55 -21.11
C LEU A 25 -26.19 11.10 -21.14
N TYR A 26 -26.04 10.52 -22.33
CA TYR A 26 -25.57 9.14 -22.47
C TYR A 26 -24.12 8.98 -22.00
N GLY A 27 -23.25 9.92 -22.37
CA GLY A 27 -21.84 9.93 -21.94
C GLY A 27 -21.67 10.16 -20.43
N SER A 28 -22.57 10.89 -19.78
CA SER A 28 -22.59 11.06 -18.32
C SER A 28 -23.05 9.79 -17.61
N SER A 29 -24.11 9.16 -18.12
CA SER A 29 -24.67 7.92 -17.53
C SER A 29 -23.71 6.74 -17.63
N THR A 30 -23.03 6.56 -18.77
CA THR A 30 -22.08 5.45 -18.95
C THR A 30 -20.81 5.62 -18.11
N LYS A 31 -20.29 6.84 -17.98
CA LYS A 31 -19.17 7.14 -17.08
C LYS A 31 -19.52 6.87 -15.62
N ARG A 32 -20.75 7.22 -15.20
CA ARG A 32 -21.22 6.97 -13.84
C ARG A 32 -21.39 5.48 -13.57
N GLN A 33 -21.97 4.73 -14.51
CA GLN A 33 -22.11 3.27 -14.37
C GLN A 33 -20.74 2.59 -14.32
N GLY A 34 -19.81 2.95 -15.22
CA GLY A 34 -18.46 2.39 -15.21
C GLY A 34 -17.67 2.69 -13.92
N ALA A 35 -17.91 3.82 -13.27
CA ALA A 35 -17.31 4.12 -11.96
C ALA A 35 -17.92 3.28 -10.82
N ILE A 36 -19.21 2.93 -10.91
CA ILE A 36 -19.88 2.04 -9.95
C ILE A 36 -19.36 0.62 -10.13
N ASP A 37 -19.39 0.09 -11.36
CA ASP A 37 -18.93 -1.27 -11.66
C ASP A 37 -17.46 -1.48 -11.25
N ARG A 38 -16.62 -0.46 -11.44
CA ARG A 38 -15.21 -0.48 -11.03
C ARG A 38 -15.03 -0.50 -9.51
N ARG A 39 -15.89 0.23 -8.79
CA ARG A 39 -15.89 0.24 -7.32
C ARG A 39 -16.34 -1.09 -6.74
N ASP A 40 -17.41 -1.67 -7.29
CA ASP A 40 -17.93 -2.96 -6.86
C ASP A 40 -16.85 -4.05 -7.06
N ALA A 41 -16.13 -4.03 -8.19
CA ALA A 41 -15.02 -4.95 -8.45
C ALA A 41 -13.82 -4.77 -7.50
N LEU A 42 -13.57 -3.55 -7.00
CA LEU A 42 -12.55 -3.31 -5.97
C LEU A 42 -13.02 -3.84 -4.62
N ASP A 43 -14.25 -3.55 -4.23
CA ASP A 43 -14.83 -3.99 -2.96
C ASP A 43 -14.78 -5.53 -2.86
N ASP A 44 -15.12 -6.25 -3.95
CA ASP A 44 -14.98 -7.72 -4.05
C ASP A 44 -13.54 -8.19 -3.76
N LYS A 45 -12.52 -7.50 -4.29
CA LYS A 45 -11.10 -7.85 -4.02
C LYS A 45 -10.71 -7.57 -2.58
N LEU A 46 -11.21 -6.48 -2.00
CA LEU A 46 -10.89 -6.09 -0.63
C LEU A 46 -11.58 -7.01 0.39
N GLU A 47 -12.77 -7.52 0.10
CA GLU A 47 -13.44 -8.53 0.94
C GLU A 47 -12.61 -9.81 1.04
N VAL A 48 -12.00 -10.28 -0.05
CA VAL A 48 -11.09 -11.45 -0.01
C VAL A 48 -9.89 -11.21 0.91
N VAL A 49 -9.36 -9.98 0.94
CA VAL A 49 -8.27 -9.61 1.85
C VAL A 49 -8.75 -9.60 3.30
N LEU A 50 -9.94 -9.08 3.58
CA LEU A 50 -10.55 -9.07 4.92
C LEU A 50 -10.81 -10.46 5.47
N ASP A 51 -11.24 -11.39 4.63
CA ASP A 51 -11.52 -12.78 5.01
C ASP A 51 -10.24 -13.60 5.27
N THR A 52 -9.07 -13.01 4.98
CA THR A 52 -7.79 -13.66 5.26
C THR A 52 -7.23 -13.23 6.62
N ASP A 53 -6.57 -14.15 7.31
CA ASP A 53 -5.85 -13.92 8.58
C ASP A 53 -4.57 -13.10 8.37
N ILE A 54 -4.73 -11.83 7.98
CA ILE A 54 -3.67 -10.88 7.67
C ILE A 54 -3.72 -9.68 8.62
N THR A 55 -2.55 -9.13 8.93
CA THR A 55 -2.40 -7.81 9.55
C THR A 55 -1.51 -6.93 8.68
N ILE A 56 -2.00 -5.73 8.38
CA ILE A 56 -1.35 -4.75 7.53
C ILE A 56 -0.88 -3.59 8.40
N TYR A 57 0.42 -3.36 8.48
CA TYR A 57 0.99 -2.19 9.14
C TYR A 57 1.22 -1.09 8.13
N TRP A 58 0.46 -0.01 8.21
CA TRP A 58 0.52 1.09 7.26
C TRP A 58 1.29 2.27 7.83
N ILE A 59 2.45 2.58 7.24
CA ILE A 59 3.26 3.74 7.61
C ILE A 59 2.90 4.91 6.69
N GLY A 60 2.30 5.94 7.27
CA GLY A 60 1.76 7.11 6.56
C GLY A 60 0.24 7.08 6.47
N GLU A 61 -0.32 7.70 5.44
CA GLU A 61 -1.78 7.78 5.24
C GLU A 61 -2.26 6.77 4.18
N PRO A 62 -3.27 5.93 4.48
CA PRO A 62 -3.88 5.07 3.48
C PRO A 62 -4.84 5.84 2.57
N PRO A 63 -4.98 5.45 1.29
CA PRO A 63 -6.04 5.92 0.43
C PRO A 63 -7.43 5.68 1.04
N ALA A 64 -8.35 6.62 0.85
CA ALA A 64 -9.70 6.55 1.43
C ALA A 64 -10.50 5.35 0.90
N GLU A 65 -10.18 4.89 -0.30
CA GLU A 65 -10.76 3.71 -0.93
C GLU A 65 -10.45 2.42 -0.15
N LEU A 66 -9.39 2.39 0.66
CA LEU A 66 -9.02 1.24 1.50
C LEU A 66 -9.64 1.25 2.89
N ASN A 67 -10.53 2.19 3.19
CA ASN A 67 -11.19 2.27 4.51
C ASN A 67 -11.90 0.96 4.90
N VAL A 68 -12.33 0.17 3.92
CA VAL A 68 -12.93 -1.17 4.15
C VAL A 68 -11.96 -2.11 4.87
N LEU A 69 -10.65 -1.97 4.64
CA LEU A 69 -9.59 -2.75 5.29
C LEU A 69 -9.26 -2.27 6.72
N SER A 70 -9.95 -1.26 7.26
CA SER A 70 -9.70 -0.76 8.63
C SER A 70 -9.66 -1.83 9.73
N PRO A 71 -10.42 -2.95 9.68
CA PRO A 71 -10.30 -4.02 10.66
C PRO A 71 -8.94 -4.73 10.68
N VAL A 72 -8.22 -4.74 9.55
CA VAL A 72 -6.93 -5.46 9.39
C VAL A 72 -5.74 -4.50 9.25
N ILE A 73 -5.98 -3.20 9.02
CA ILE A 73 -4.94 -2.18 8.94
C ILE A 73 -4.67 -1.56 10.32
N GLN A 74 -3.41 -1.61 10.73
CA GLN A 74 -2.87 -0.83 11.83
C GLN A 74 -2.06 0.34 11.26
N ILE A 75 -2.58 1.56 11.44
CA ILE A 75 -1.93 2.78 10.95
C ILE A 75 -0.86 3.22 11.96
N VAL A 76 0.36 3.35 11.49
CA VAL A 76 1.50 3.91 12.23
C VAL A 76 1.83 5.26 11.60
N SER A 77 1.76 6.33 12.38
CA SER A 77 2.21 7.63 11.88
C SER A 77 3.74 7.61 11.73
N SER A 78 4.25 8.17 10.63
CA SER A 78 5.69 8.17 10.33
C SER A 78 6.54 8.77 11.46
N GLU A 79 6.00 9.78 12.16
CA GLU A 79 6.68 10.46 13.28
C GLU A 79 6.70 9.62 14.56
N SER A 80 5.76 8.69 14.72
CA SER A 80 5.69 7.78 15.87
C SER A 80 6.43 6.46 15.65
N ALA A 81 6.89 6.19 14.41
CA ALA A 81 7.52 4.93 14.04
C ALA A 81 8.86 4.73 14.77
N ASN A 82 8.86 3.78 15.70
CA ASN A 82 9.99 3.38 16.52
C ASN A 82 9.85 1.89 16.91
N GLU A 83 10.79 1.39 17.70
CA GLU A 83 10.81 0.00 18.20
C GLU A 83 9.54 -0.41 18.99
N GLU A 84 8.81 0.54 19.59
CA GLU A 84 7.61 0.23 20.39
C GLU A 84 6.33 0.19 19.57
N THR A 85 6.24 1.06 18.55
CA THR A 85 5.03 1.29 17.73
C THR A 85 5.00 0.43 16.48
N LEU A 86 6.17 0.07 15.95
CA LEU A 86 6.26 -0.96 14.92
C LEU A 86 5.94 -2.33 15.53
N PRO A 87 5.35 -3.25 14.76
CA PRO A 87 4.94 -4.56 15.27
C PRO A 87 6.06 -5.42 15.84
N VAL A 88 7.31 -5.07 15.56
CA VAL A 88 8.42 -5.98 15.69
C VAL A 88 9.15 -5.68 16.98
N LYS A 89 8.88 -6.52 17.97
CA LYS A 89 9.68 -6.63 19.19
C LYS A 89 10.48 -7.93 19.08
N GLY A 90 11.77 -7.84 19.41
CA GLY A 90 12.65 -8.99 19.47
C GLY A 90 12.22 -9.99 20.56
N PRO A 91 13.14 -10.86 20.96
CA PRO A 91 13.23 -12.27 20.56
C PRO A 91 11.96 -13.11 20.76
N ALA A 92 11.93 -14.31 20.17
CA ALA A 92 10.83 -15.29 20.23
C ALA A 92 10.53 -15.86 21.64
N PHE A 93 11.13 -15.32 22.70
CA PHE A 93 10.99 -15.79 24.08
C PHE A 93 10.96 -14.63 25.07
N HIS A 94 10.10 -14.77 26.08
CA HIS A 94 9.96 -13.82 27.17
C HIS A 94 11.29 -13.69 27.91
N THR A 95 11.86 -12.49 27.89
CA THR A 95 13.11 -12.19 28.55
C THR A 95 12.86 -11.17 29.65
N ILE A 96 13.33 -11.45 30.86
CA ILE A 96 13.29 -10.52 31.99
C ILE A 96 14.74 -10.31 32.46
N GLU A 97 15.21 -9.07 32.39
CA GLU A 97 16.52 -8.68 32.93
C GLU A 97 16.36 -8.18 34.36
N TYR A 98 17.19 -8.68 35.26
CA TYR A 98 17.21 -8.31 36.68
C TYR A 98 18.54 -7.62 37.03
N ASN A 99 18.50 -6.60 37.88
CA ASN A 99 19.71 -6.01 38.46
C ASN A 99 20.27 -6.90 39.60
N GLU A 100 21.40 -6.48 40.17
CA GLU A 100 22.05 -7.19 41.30
C GLU A 100 21.16 -7.29 42.56
N ASP A 101 20.19 -6.38 42.71
CA ASP A 101 19.21 -6.37 43.80
C ASP A 101 17.96 -7.23 43.51
N GLY A 102 17.91 -7.90 42.36
CA GLY A 102 16.78 -8.73 41.93
C GLY A 102 15.55 -7.94 41.47
N GLN A 103 15.69 -6.65 41.17
CA GLN A 103 14.63 -5.83 40.58
C GLN A 103 14.65 -5.94 39.05
N ILE A 104 13.46 -5.94 38.44
CA ILE A 104 13.31 -5.97 36.98
C ILE A 104 13.82 -4.65 36.39
N VAL A 105 14.74 -4.75 35.43
CA VAL A 105 15.33 -3.63 34.70
C VAL A 105 14.75 -3.53 33.30
N SER A 106 14.46 -4.68 32.68
CA SER A 106 13.84 -4.78 31.35
C SER A 106 12.98 -6.04 31.28
N GLU A 107 11.85 -5.98 30.55
CA GLU A 107 10.98 -7.13 30.28
C GLU A 107 10.52 -7.07 28.82
N ASP A 108 10.90 -8.07 28.03
CA ASP A 108 10.51 -8.23 26.63
C ASP A 108 9.57 -9.42 26.49
N ILE A 109 8.30 -9.15 26.19
CA ILE A 109 7.25 -10.16 25.96
C ILE A 109 7.09 -10.36 24.44
N PRO A 110 7.17 -11.60 23.92
CA PRO A 110 6.93 -11.87 22.52
C PRO A 110 5.50 -11.46 22.15
N LYS A 111 5.35 -10.72 21.05
CA LYS A 111 4.03 -10.59 20.40
C LYS A 111 3.82 -11.80 19.51
N ASP A 112 2.68 -12.46 19.63
CA ASP A 112 2.25 -13.45 18.66
C ASP A 112 2.06 -12.76 17.31
N TYR A 113 2.90 -13.10 16.34
CA TYR A 113 2.78 -12.55 14.99
C TYR A 113 1.62 -13.23 14.26
N PRO A 114 0.73 -12.46 13.61
CA PRO A 114 -0.28 -12.99 12.70
C PRO A 114 0.37 -13.86 11.63
N ARG A 115 -0.34 -14.89 11.16
CA ARG A 115 0.16 -15.82 10.14
C ARG A 115 0.65 -15.10 8.88
N TYR A 116 -0.02 -14.02 8.50
CA TYR A 116 0.40 -13.12 7.43
C TYR A 116 0.53 -11.70 8.00
N MET A 117 1.75 -11.19 8.08
CA MET A 117 2.03 -9.80 8.45
C MET A 117 2.66 -9.08 7.26
N ILE A 118 2.15 -7.91 6.90
CA ILE A 118 2.71 -7.08 5.81
C ILE A 118 2.95 -5.67 6.34
N ILE A 119 4.10 -5.08 5.98
CA ILE A 119 4.38 -3.66 6.23
C ILE A 119 4.21 -2.89 4.91
N VAL A 120 3.42 -1.83 4.94
CA VAL A 120 3.17 -0.93 3.80
C VAL A 120 3.78 0.42 4.11
N ILE A 121 4.64 0.91 3.24
CA ILE A 121 5.35 2.18 3.36
C ILE A 121 4.86 3.09 2.24
N SER A 122 4.26 4.23 2.57
CA SER A 122 3.69 5.14 1.57
C SER A 122 4.35 6.52 1.59
N GLY A 123 4.67 7.05 0.41
CA GLY A 123 5.11 8.43 0.21
C GLY A 123 6.54 8.71 0.67
N THR A 124 6.77 9.78 1.44
CA THR A 124 8.07 10.16 2.01
C THR A 124 8.09 9.97 3.53
N PRO A 125 7.95 8.75 4.07
CA PRO A 125 7.92 8.57 5.51
C PRO A 125 9.31 8.79 6.08
N ASN A 126 9.44 9.79 6.94
CA ASN A 126 10.68 10.03 7.69
C ASN A 126 10.70 9.11 8.91
N LEU A 127 11.28 7.92 8.76
CA LEU A 127 11.51 7.00 9.87
C LEU A 127 12.65 7.50 10.76
N SER A 128 12.46 7.40 12.08
CA SER A 128 13.55 7.58 13.04
C SER A 128 14.63 6.49 12.86
N ASP A 129 15.87 6.74 13.26
CA ASP A 129 16.95 5.74 13.11
C ASP A 129 16.63 4.42 13.81
N ARG A 130 16.00 4.48 15.00
CA ARG A 130 15.46 3.30 15.70
C ARG A 130 14.35 2.60 14.92
N GLY A 131 13.44 3.36 14.30
CA GLY A 131 12.40 2.80 13.43
C GLY A 131 12.96 2.10 12.20
N LYS A 132 14.09 2.59 11.65
CA LYS A 132 14.80 1.93 10.55
C LYS A 132 15.41 0.60 10.99
N GLU A 133 16.07 0.57 12.15
CA GLU A 133 16.66 -0.65 12.72
C GLU A 133 15.58 -1.70 13.00
N ALA A 134 14.49 -1.32 13.67
CA ALA A 134 13.35 -2.21 13.91
C ALA A 134 12.72 -2.74 12.60
N LEU A 135 12.63 -1.91 11.56
CA LEU A 135 12.15 -2.33 10.24
C LEU A 135 13.11 -3.34 9.58
N LEU A 136 14.42 -3.14 9.68
CA LEU A 136 15.40 -4.10 9.18
C LEU A 136 15.33 -5.44 9.90
N ASP A 137 15.15 -5.43 11.21
CA ASP A 137 14.98 -6.63 12.02
C ASP A 137 13.68 -7.36 11.67
N ALA A 138 12.59 -6.62 11.45
CA ALA A 138 11.33 -7.16 10.97
C ALA A 138 11.52 -7.95 9.67
N ILE A 139 12.20 -7.32 8.72
CA ILE A 139 12.39 -7.86 7.38
C ILE A 139 13.33 -9.08 7.43
N SER A 140 14.49 -8.93 8.08
CA SER A 140 15.57 -9.92 8.02
C SER A 140 15.37 -11.12 8.96
N GLN A 141 14.91 -10.89 10.18
CA GLN A 141 14.78 -11.94 11.20
C GLN A 141 13.44 -12.66 11.10
N ASN A 142 12.36 -11.93 10.75
CA ASN A 142 11.00 -12.46 10.77
C ASN A 142 10.44 -12.76 9.36
N GLY A 143 11.20 -12.47 8.30
CA GLY A 143 10.83 -12.74 6.92
C GLY A 143 9.64 -11.91 6.41
N VAL A 144 9.41 -10.73 6.99
CA VAL A 144 8.19 -9.94 6.78
C VAL A 144 8.19 -9.28 5.39
N PRO A 145 7.16 -9.49 4.55
CA PRO A 145 7.00 -8.79 3.28
C PRO A 145 6.76 -7.29 3.46
N VAL A 146 7.38 -6.48 2.60
CA VAL A 146 7.22 -5.03 2.59
C VAL A 146 6.75 -4.54 1.23
N LEU A 147 5.73 -3.69 1.24
CA LEU A 147 5.17 -3.02 0.08
C LEU A 147 5.54 -1.53 0.14
N ALA A 148 6.36 -1.06 -0.79
CA ALA A 148 6.69 0.35 -0.93
C ALA A 148 5.80 1.02 -1.99
N ILE A 149 5.22 2.16 -1.64
CA ILE A 149 4.30 2.92 -2.48
C ILE A 149 4.92 4.29 -2.82
N GLY A 150 5.40 4.39 -4.06
CA GLY A 150 5.94 5.59 -4.67
C GLY A 150 7.44 5.77 -4.52
N ASP A 151 8.02 6.60 -5.40
CA ASP A 151 9.46 6.70 -5.62
C ASP A 151 10.24 6.97 -4.32
N ALA A 152 9.77 7.91 -3.50
CA ALA A 152 10.44 8.25 -2.25
C ALA A 152 10.35 7.14 -1.18
N ALA A 153 9.27 6.35 -1.15
CA ALA A 153 9.13 5.24 -0.22
C ALA A 153 10.05 4.10 -0.66
N SER A 154 10.13 3.84 -1.97
CA SER A 154 11.06 2.88 -2.55
C SER A 154 12.51 3.31 -2.30
N GLU A 155 12.86 4.58 -2.52
CA GLU A 155 14.17 5.14 -2.20
C GLU A 155 14.49 5.01 -0.70
N THR A 156 13.54 5.36 0.17
CA THR A 156 13.72 5.26 1.63
C THR A 156 13.92 3.80 2.06
N LEU A 157 13.10 2.88 1.55
CA LEU A 157 13.23 1.46 1.84
C LEU A 157 14.57 0.93 1.34
N CYS A 158 14.97 1.34 0.12
CA CYS A 158 16.28 1.03 -0.44
C CYS A 158 17.41 1.56 0.46
N ASP A 159 17.35 2.81 0.92
CA ASP A 159 18.34 3.41 1.81
C ASP A 159 18.44 2.69 3.15
N VAL A 160 17.30 2.33 3.75
CA VAL A 160 17.22 1.54 4.98
C VAL A 160 17.93 0.20 4.78
N LEU A 161 17.69 -0.48 3.65
CA LEU A 161 18.27 -1.78 3.35
C LEU A 161 19.73 -1.71 2.85
N CYS A 162 20.15 -0.60 2.25
CA CYS A 162 21.43 -0.46 1.57
C CYS A 162 22.59 0.01 2.46
N TYR A 163 22.50 -0.14 3.80
CA TYR A 163 23.64 0.13 4.68
C TYR A 163 24.86 -0.81 4.45
N THR A 164 24.81 -1.71 3.47
CA THR A 164 26.02 -2.21 2.78
C THR A 164 26.05 -1.87 1.27
N ARG A 165 26.12 -0.56 0.98
CA ARG A 165 26.72 0.13 -0.19
C ARG A 165 25.92 0.42 -1.47
N VAL A 166 25.71 1.73 -1.62
CA VAL A 166 25.95 2.67 -2.76
C VAL A 166 25.47 2.25 -4.15
N HIS A 167 24.41 2.92 -4.62
CA HIS A 167 24.19 3.10 -6.06
C HIS A 167 24.45 4.56 -6.46
N LYS A 168 25.32 4.74 -7.45
CA LYS A 168 25.48 5.99 -8.21
C LYS A 168 25.48 5.63 -9.68
N GLY A 169 24.31 5.48 -10.29
CA GLY A 169 24.18 5.34 -11.73
C GLY A 169 22.81 4.84 -12.19
N GLU A 170 22.39 5.33 -13.36
CA GLU A 170 21.27 4.81 -14.14
C GLU A 170 21.65 3.41 -14.65
N GLY A 171 21.23 2.37 -13.93
CA GLY A 171 21.65 1.01 -14.26
C GLY A 171 20.87 -0.07 -13.51
N SER A 172 20.47 -1.06 -14.30
CA SER A 172 19.85 -2.35 -13.98
C SER A 172 20.55 -3.16 -12.89
N SER A 173 19.69 -3.80 -12.10
CA SER A 173 19.84 -4.76 -10.99
C SER A 173 21.12 -5.61 -10.87
N LEU A 174 21.64 -5.77 -9.63
CA LEU A 174 22.11 -7.06 -9.07
C LEU A 174 22.45 -7.04 -7.55
N TYR A 175 21.73 -7.91 -6.81
CA TYR A 175 21.91 -8.64 -5.53
C TYR A 175 22.98 -8.33 -4.46
N TYR A 176 22.54 -8.40 -3.19
CA TYR A 176 23.01 -9.40 -2.20
C TYR A 176 21.90 -9.76 -1.18
N CYS A 177 21.93 -11.00 -0.66
CA CYS A 177 20.92 -11.66 0.16
C CYS A 177 21.55 -12.24 1.42
N LEU A 178 20.87 -12.18 2.57
CA LEU A 178 21.12 -13.08 3.70
C LEU A 178 19.78 -13.49 4.35
N GLY A 179 19.46 -14.79 4.22
CA GLY A 179 18.47 -15.53 5.01
C GLY A 179 17.02 -15.43 4.54
N ALA A 180 16.54 -16.37 3.73
CA ALA A 180 15.12 -16.60 3.36
C ALA A 180 14.30 -15.47 2.68
N GLY A 181 14.91 -14.30 2.40
CA GLY A 181 14.62 -13.47 1.23
C GLY A 181 13.48 -12.46 1.38
N TYR A 182 13.80 -11.29 1.93
CA TYR A 182 13.09 -10.04 1.62
C TYR A 182 12.84 -9.91 0.11
N LYS A 183 11.58 -9.63 -0.27
CA LYS A 183 11.20 -9.32 -1.65
C LYS A 183 10.48 -7.98 -1.66
N GLU A 184 11.10 -7.00 -2.31
CA GLU A 184 10.43 -5.75 -2.66
C GLU A 184 9.33 -6.05 -3.68
N ASN A 185 8.10 -5.65 -3.38
CA ASN A 185 6.98 -5.73 -4.31
C ASN A 185 6.51 -4.31 -4.65
N PRO A 186 7.29 -3.50 -5.38
CA PRO A 186 6.93 -2.10 -5.61
C PRO A 186 5.66 -2.01 -6.44
N ILE A 187 4.80 -1.03 -6.11
CA ILE A 187 3.65 -0.71 -6.97
C ILE A 187 4.17 -0.04 -8.24
N SER A 188 3.61 -0.41 -9.39
CA SER A 188 3.98 0.21 -10.66
C SER A 188 3.86 1.74 -10.60
N GLU A 189 4.86 2.43 -11.15
CA GLU A 189 4.92 3.90 -11.19
C GLU A 189 3.65 4.52 -11.79
N GLY A 190 3.05 3.87 -12.80
CA GLY A 190 1.79 4.30 -13.41
C GLY A 190 0.63 4.35 -12.41
N ALA A 191 0.42 3.29 -11.64
CA ALA A 191 -0.65 3.23 -10.64
C ALA A 191 -0.42 4.25 -9.51
N VAL A 192 0.83 4.45 -9.10
CA VAL A 192 1.19 5.48 -8.10
C VAL A 192 0.89 6.88 -8.63
N LYS A 193 1.34 7.21 -9.84
CA LYS A 193 1.17 8.55 -10.44
C LYS A 193 -0.29 8.90 -10.67
N SER A 194 -1.11 7.94 -11.07
CA SER A 194 -2.54 8.15 -11.26
C SER A 194 -3.30 8.32 -9.94
N GLY A 195 -2.87 7.62 -8.88
CA GLY A 195 -3.47 7.70 -7.55
C GLY A 195 -4.94 7.20 -7.50
N GLY A 196 -5.60 7.49 -6.38
CA GLY A 196 -7.02 7.16 -6.16
C GLY A 196 -7.35 5.71 -6.48
N MET A 197 -8.32 5.51 -7.37
CA MET A 197 -8.81 4.18 -7.76
C MET A 197 -7.75 3.27 -8.40
N GLU A 198 -6.86 3.81 -9.23
CA GLU A 198 -5.83 3.00 -9.90
C GLU A 198 -4.79 2.47 -8.91
N LEU A 199 -4.45 3.28 -7.91
CA LEU A 199 -3.60 2.86 -6.81
C LEU A 199 -4.32 1.85 -5.92
N ALA A 200 -5.59 2.11 -5.57
CA ALA A 200 -6.39 1.24 -4.73
C ALA A 200 -6.61 -0.16 -5.33
N GLU A 201 -6.73 -0.28 -6.65
CA GLU A 201 -6.85 -1.57 -7.34
C GLU A 201 -5.56 -2.38 -7.37
N ALA A 202 -4.40 -1.71 -7.47
CA ALA A 202 -3.11 -2.37 -7.53
C ALA A 202 -2.69 -2.99 -6.19
N ILE A 203 -3.16 -2.42 -5.07
CA ILE A 203 -2.78 -2.82 -3.71
C ILE A 203 -3.23 -4.25 -3.35
N PRO A 204 -4.51 -4.65 -3.46
CA PRO A 204 -4.95 -6.01 -3.11
C PRO A 204 -4.32 -7.10 -3.99
N ASP A 205 -4.04 -6.81 -5.27
CA ASP A 205 -3.34 -7.75 -6.16
C ASP A 205 -1.89 -7.99 -5.68
N LEU A 206 -1.22 -6.93 -5.20
CA LEU A 206 0.13 -7.02 -4.64
C LEU A 206 0.16 -7.64 -3.24
N ILE A 207 -0.84 -7.36 -2.39
CA ILE A 207 -0.99 -8.03 -1.09
C ILE A 207 -1.10 -9.54 -1.30
N SER A 208 -1.94 -9.98 -2.24
CA SER A 208 -2.10 -11.40 -2.58
C SER A 208 -0.79 -12.04 -3.06
N THR A 209 -0.01 -11.29 -3.85
CA THR A 209 1.32 -11.72 -4.30
C THR A 209 2.30 -11.84 -3.12
N ALA A 210 2.36 -10.82 -2.27
CA ALA A 210 3.24 -10.79 -1.09
C ALA A 210 2.95 -11.93 -0.11
N MET A 211 1.67 -12.28 0.10
CA MET A 211 1.27 -13.42 0.93
C MET A 211 1.70 -14.76 0.35
N THR A 212 1.69 -14.89 -0.98
CA THR A 212 2.12 -16.12 -1.67
C THR A 212 3.64 -16.29 -1.59
N ASP A 213 4.36 -15.18 -1.67
CA ASP A 213 5.82 -15.16 -1.61
C ASP A 213 6.36 -15.30 -0.18
N TYR A 214 5.53 -15.04 0.85
CA TYR A 214 5.92 -15.14 2.25
C TYR A 214 6.32 -16.56 2.63
N LYS A 215 7.52 -16.68 3.20
CA LYS A 215 8.04 -17.91 3.80
C LYS A 215 8.60 -17.59 5.18
N PRO A 216 7.91 -17.98 6.27
CA PRO A 216 8.45 -17.78 7.60
C PRO A 216 9.80 -18.50 7.73
N GLN A 217 10.76 -17.89 8.44
CA GLN A 217 11.99 -18.58 8.82
C GLN A 217 11.67 -19.61 9.90
N GLU A 218 12.12 -20.85 9.69
CA GLU A 218 12.03 -21.95 10.68
C GLU A 218 13.06 -21.80 11.80
#